data_AF-A0AAX2UI35-F1
#
_entry.id   AF-A0AAX2UI35-F1
#
_cell.length_a   1.000
_cell.length_b   1.000
_cell.length_c   1.000
_cell.angle_alpha   90.00
_cell.angle_beta   90.00
_cell.angle_gamma   90.00
#
_symmetry.space_group_name_H-M   'P 1'
#
loop_
_entity.id
_entity.type
_entity.pdbx_description
1 polymer ?
#
loop_
_entity_poly.entity_id
_entity_poly.type
_entity_poly.pdbx_seq_one_letter_code
_entity_poly.pdbx_strand_id
1 'polypeptide(L)'
;MQNDIRIIELENQVLELQDDLYYTNAQVIILQAAQTCIHSYILDETLKFVKANKLGGYDNFYYAGLYIEEAILEMRENYGITYCNAKQREAFHQSLSKDLFKAIGEKVLREADDFLKSHLLAYEPYFLTHSVELRSDEVGLVFFMEKKNIFLKKLEKLNFNELDKRAEKEWADNARALYFSLKCVLNHLK
;
A
#
# COMPACT_ATOMS: atom_id res chain seq x y z
N MET A 1 -41.29 -9.59 1.47
CA MET A 1 -40.53 -10.04 0.27
C MET A 1 -40.22 -8.91 -0.69
N GLN A 2 -41.21 -8.25 -1.33
CA GLN A 2 -40.90 -7.25 -2.37
C GLN A 2 -40.23 -5.98 -1.81
N ASN A 3 -40.60 -5.56 -0.59
CA ASN A 3 -39.92 -4.48 0.13
C ASN A 3 -38.51 -4.87 0.58
N ASP A 4 -38.29 -6.14 0.96
CA ASP A 4 -36.98 -6.61 1.43
C ASP A 4 -35.96 -6.66 0.28
N ILE A 5 -36.39 -7.08 -0.92
CA ILE A 5 -35.57 -7.03 -2.14
C ILE A 5 -35.20 -5.58 -2.47
N ARG A 6 -36.18 -4.67 -2.39
CA ARG A 6 -35.94 -3.25 -2.68
C ARG A 6 -34.99 -2.59 -1.68
N ILE A 7 -35.03 -2.98 -0.41
CA ILE A 7 -34.09 -2.51 0.62
C ILE A 7 -32.66 -2.95 0.28
N ILE A 8 -32.46 -4.24 -0.03
CA ILE A 8 -31.14 -4.77 -0.41
C ILE A 8 -30.57 -4.05 -1.65
N GLU A 9 -31.41 -3.79 -2.66
CA GLU A 9 -30.99 -3.03 -3.85
C GLU A 9 -30.50 -1.62 -3.49
N LEU A 10 -31.22 -0.91 -2.62
CA LEU A 10 -30.85 0.43 -2.19
C LEU A 10 -29.58 0.42 -1.34
N GLU A 11 -29.40 -0.57 -0.47
CA GLU A 11 -28.18 -0.74 0.32
C GLU A 11 -26.95 -0.95 -0.58
N ASN A 12 -27.08 -1.78 -1.62
CA ASN A 12 -26.00 -1.98 -2.60
C ASN A 12 -25.69 -0.69 -3.36
N GLN A 13 -26.70 0.07 -3.80
CA GLN A 13 -26.49 1.36 -4.47
C GLN A 13 -25.79 2.38 -3.58
N VAL A 14 -26.11 2.41 -2.28
CA VAL A 14 -25.44 3.28 -1.32
C VAL A 14 -23.97 2.89 -1.17
N LEU A 15 -23.66 1.59 -1.10
CA LEU A 15 -22.28 1.11 -1.01
C LEU A 15 -21.47 1.44 -2.27
N GLU A 16 -22.06 1.30 -3.46
CA GLU A 16 -21.43 1.70 -4.73
C GLU A 16 -21.11 3.20 -4.76
N LEU A 17 -22.08 4.05 -4.41
CA LEU A 17 -21.88 5.50 -4.33
C LEU A 17 -20.83 5.91 -3.30
N GLN A 18 -20.73 5.17 -2.19
CA GLN A 18 -19.68 5.40 -1.19
C GLN A 18 -18.30 5.04 -1.72
N ASP A 19 -18.15 3.92 -2.43
CA ASP A 19 -16.86 3.53 -3.01
C ASP A 19 -16.43 4.52 -4.10
N ASP A 20 -17.36 5.01 -4.92
CA ASP A 20 -17.13 6.07 -5.92
C ASP A 20 -16.67 7.38 -5.29
N LEU A 21 -17.30 7.79 -4.18
CA LEU A 21 -16.92 8.97 -3.42
C LEU A 21 -15.50 8.80 -2.84
N TYR A 22 -15.21 7.65 -2.24
CA TYR A 22 -13.87 7.35 -1.72
C TYR A 22 -12.81 7.34 -2.80
N TYR A 23 -13.11 6.76 -3.95
CA TYR A 23 -12.23 6.75 -5.11
C TYR A 23 -11.92 8.18 -5.58
N THR A 24 -12.96 9.00 -5.75
CA THR A 24 -12.81 10.40 -6.17
C THR A 24 -11.96 11.20 -5.18
N ASN A 25 -12.21 11.05 -3.87
CA ASN A 25 -11.42 11.73 -2.84
C ASN A 25 -9.95 11.29 -2.85
N ALA A 26 -9.69 10.00 -3.04
CA ALA A 26 -8.35 9.45 -3.14
C ALA A 26 -7.59 10.06 -4.33
N GLN A 27 -8.24 10.15 -5.49
CA GLN A 27 -7.65 10.79 -6.67
C GLN A 27 -7.30 12.25 -6.40
N VAL A 28 -8.18 13.02 -5.74
CA VAL A 28 -7.93 14.43 -5.42
C VAL A 28 -6.70 14.58 -4.53
N ILE A 29 -6.61 13.79 -3.44
CA ILE A 29 -5.48 13.84 -2.50
C ILE A 29 -4.17 13.50 -3.21
N ILE A 30 -4.15 12.42 -3.98
CA ILE A 30 -2.94 12.00 -4.70
C ILE A 30 -2.53 13.06 -5.73
N LEU A 31 -3.48 13.60 -6.49
CA LEU A 31 -3.20 14.65 -7.47
C LEU A 31 -2.68 15.93 -6.81
N GLN A 32 -3.16 16.27 -5.61
CA GLN A 32 -2.64 17.41 -4.85
C GLN A 32 -1.19 17.15 -4.40
N ALA A 33 -0.91 15.99 -3.82
CA ALA A 33 0.44 15.60 -3.38
C ALA A 33 1.43 15.54 -4.55
N ALA A 34 0.99 14.96 -5.67
CA ALA A 34 1.73 14.83 -6.93
C ALA A 34 1.80 16.14 -7.73
N GLN A 35 1.08 17.19 -7.33
CA GLN A 35 0.89 18.40 -8.13
C GLN A 35 0.44 18.12 -9.57
N THR A 36 -0.50 17.18 -9.73
CA THR A 36 -1.11 16.71 -10.99
C THR A 36 -0.14 15.99 -11.95
N CYS A 37 1.03 15.57 -11.47
CA CYS A 37 2.08 14.97 -12.29
C CYS A 37 2.00 13.43 -12.42
N ILE A 38 0.85 12.82 -12.18
CA ILE A 38 0.68 11.36 -12.26
C ILE A 38 -0.28 10.98 -13.39
N HIS A 39 0.09 9.98 -14.20
CA HIS A 39 -0.79 9.45 -15.23
C HIS A 39 -1.98 8.71 -14.59
N SER A 40 -3.16 8.85 -15.19
CA SER A 40 -4.41 8.28 -14.65
C SER A 40 -4.37 6.75 -14.52
N TYR A 41 -3.72 6.03 -15.45
CA TYR A 41 -3.58 4.58 -15.36
C TYR A 41 -2.69 4.15 -14.18
N ILE A 42 -1.57 4.85 -13.96
CA ILE A 42 -0.67 4.62 -12.82
C ILE A 42 -1.41 4.86 -11.51
N LEU A 43 -2.16 5.98 -11.43
CA LEU A 43 -3.00 6.32 -10.28
C LEU A 43 -3.99 5.20 -9.96
N ASP A 44 -4.73 4.73 -10.97
CA ASP A 44 -5.75 3.70 -10.83
C ASP A 44 -5.16 2.35 -10.38
N GLU A 45 -4.07 1.91 -11.02
CA GLU A 45 -3.38 0.67 -10.66
C GLU A 45 -2.80 0.74 -9.25
N THR A 46 -2.21 1.86 -8.87
CA THR A 46 -1.66 2.06 -7.53
C THR A 46 -2.76 2.02 -6.46
N LEU A 47 -3.88 2.70 -6.70
CA LEU A 47 -5.03 2.71 -5.79
C LEU A 47 -5.61 1.30 -5.61
N LYS A 48 -5.80 0.57 -6.71
CA LYS A 48 -6.29 -0.81 -6.69
C LYS A 48 -5.34 -1.72 -5.92
N PHE A 49 -4.04 -1.57 -6.15
CA PHE A 49 -3.02 -2.35 -5.47
C PHE A 49 -3.04 -2.14 -3.95
N VAL A 50 -3.03 -0.87 -3.51
CA VAL A 50 -3.02 -0.50 -2.08
C VAL A 50 -4.29 -0.97 -1.38
N LYS A 51 -5.47 -0.74 -1.99
CA LYS A 51 -6.77 -1.21 -1.47
C LYS A 51 -6.83 -2.74 -1.39
N ALA A 52 -6.46 -3.45 -2.45
CA ALA A 52 -6.56 -4.91 -2.51
C ALA A 52 -5.66 -5.62 -1.47
N ASN A 53 -4.52 -5.01 -1.14
CA ASN A 53 -3.60 -5.52 -0.12
C ASN A 53 -3.85 -4.99 1.29
N LYS A 54 -4.86 -4.12 1.46
CA LYS A 54 -5.17 -3.45 2.74
C LYS A 54 -3.98 -2.72 3.35
N LEU A 55 -3.11 -2.15 2.52
CA LEU A 55 -1.94 -1.41 3.01
C LEU A 55 -2.40 -0.20 3.85
N GLY A 56 -1.66 0.11 4.91
CA GLY A 56 -2.12 1.07 5.92
C GLY A 56 -3.23 0.53 6.85
N GLY A 57 -3.71 -0.71 6.64
CA GLY A 57 -4.80 -1.27 7.42
C GLY A 57 -6.20 -0.88 6.94
N TYR A 58 -6.30 -0.40 5.70
CA TYR A 58 -7.51 0.20 5.17
C TYR A 58 -8.04 -0.52 3.94
N ASP A 59 -9.35 -0.72 3.85
CA ASP A 59 -10.00 -1.52 2.80
C ASP A 59 -10.87 -0.68 1.83
N ASN A 60 -10.77 0.65 1.89
CA ASN A 60 -11.43 1.56 0.96
C ASN A 60 -10.43 2.47 0.23
N PHE A 61 -10.89 3.07 -0.87
CA PHE A 61 -10.03 3.89 -1.72
C PHE A 61 -9.54 5.17 -1.05
N TYR A 62 -10.33 5.80 -0.18
CA TYR A 62 -9.96 7.07 0.44
C TYR A 62 -8.66 6.94 1.23
N TYR A 63 -8.58 5.93 2.08
CA TYR A 63 -7.38 5.66 2.85
C TYR A 63 -6.23 5.12 2.01
N ALA A 64 -6.51 4.37 0.94
CA ALA A 64 -5.49 4.02 -0.03
C ALA A 64 -4.86 5.28 -0.64
N GLY A 65 -5.67 6.33 -0.86
CA GLY A 65 -5.24 7.66 -1.25
C GLY A 65 -4.26 8.29 -0.26
N LEU A 66 -4.58 8.27 1.03
CA LEU A 66 -3.71 8.81 2.09
C LEU A 66 -2.37 8.06 2.16
N TYR A 67 -2.38 6.74 2.03
CA TYR A 67 -1.13 5.95 2.03
C TYR A 67 -0.23 6.29 0.83
N ILE A 68 -0.82 6.51 -0.34
CA ILE A 68 -0.09 6.92 -1.55
C ILE A 68 0.42 8.36 -1.42
N GLU A 69 -0.37 9.26 -0.83
CA GLU A 69 0.06 10.63 -0.51
C GLU A 69 1.33 10.61 0.34
N GLU A 70 1.37 9.84 1.42
CA GLU A 70 2.57 9.71 2.26
C GLU A 70 3.80 9.30 1.44
N ALA A 71 3.66 8.30 0.57
CA ALA A 71 4.76 7.83 -0.29
C ALA A 71 5.23 8.94 -1.26
N ILE A 72 4.31 9.69 -1.85
CA ILE A 72 4.63 10.81 -2.75
C ILE A 72 5.32 11.94 -2.00
N LEU A 73 4.88 12.26 -0.79
CA LEU A 73 5.50 13.29 0.05
C LEU A 73 6.91 12.88 0.49
N GLU A 74 7.11 11.63 0.89
CA GLU A 74 8.43 11.06 1.22
C GLU A 74 9.37 11.11 0.02
N MET A 75 8.88 10.73 -1.18
CA MET A 75 9.67 10.86 -2.41
C MET A 75 10.08 12.32 -2.63
N ARG A 76 9.15 13.27 -2.55
CA ARG A 76 9.47 14.71 -2.73
C ARG A 76 10.52 15.20 -1.75
N GLU A 77 10.44 14.77 -0.50
CA GLU A 77 11.46 15.07 0.52
C GLU A 77 12.83 14.51 0.13
N ASN A 78 12.88 13.24 -0.29
CA ASN A 78 14.12 12.57 -0.74
C ASN A 78 14.75 13.23 -1.97
N TYR A 79 13.94 13.82 -2.86
CA TYR A 79 14.41 14.61 -4.01
C TYR A 79 14.69 16.09 -3.66
N GLY A 80 14.48 16.53 -2.42
CA GLY A 80 14.70 17.91 -1.99
C GLY A 80 13.72 18.93 -2.59
N ILE A 81 12.48 18.51 -2.87
CA ILE A 81 11.46 19.31 -3.57
C ILE A 81 10.50 19.97 -2.58
N THR A 82 10.95 21.09 -2.02
CA THR A 82 10.15 21.92 -1.09
C THR A 82 9.26 22.94 -1.82
N TYR A 83 9.75 23.53 -2.91
CA TYR A 83 8.99 24.44 -3.78
C TYR A 83 9.26 24.12 -5.24
N CYS A 84 8.23 23.71 -5.98
CA CYS A 84 8.37 23.30 -7.38
C CYS A 84 8.60 24.49 -8.30
N ASN A 85 9.86 24.86 -8.54
CA ASN A 85 10.18 25.54 -9.79
C ASN A 85 9.93 24.57 -10.97
N ALA A 86 9.73 25.11 -12.18
CA ALA A 86 9.34 24.30 -13.33
C ALA A 86 10.28 23.12 -13.61
N LYS A 87 11.59 23.28 -13.36
CA LYS A 87 12.61 22.25 -13.61
C LYS A 87 12.53 21.10 -12.59
N GLN A 88 12.34 21.41 -11.31
CA GLN A 88 12.16 20.38 -10.27
C GLN A 88 10.84 19.63 -10.45
N ARG A 89 9.78 20.33 -10.88
CA ARG A 89 8.49 19.70 -11.20
C ARG A 89 8.62 18.70 -12.34
N GLU A 90 9.31 19.08 -13.43
CA GLU A 90 9.52 18.20 -14.58
C GLU A 90 10.36 16.96 -14.20
N ALA A 91 11.42 17.15 -13.41
CA ALA A 91 12.23 16.03 -12.91
C ALA A 91 11.40 15.10 -12.01
N PHE A 92 10.60 15.66 -11.10
CA PHE A 92 9.70 14.89 -10.25
C PHE A 92 8.64 14.15 -11.06
N HIS A 93 8.05 14.77 -12.08
CA HIS A 93 7.11 14.15 -12.98
C HIS A 93 7.70 12.91 -13.67
N GLN A 94 8.91 13.04 -14.21
CA GLN A 94 9.60 11.92 -14.87
C GLN A 94 9.94 10.79 -13.90
N SER A 95 10.34 11.12 -12.67
CA SER A 95 10.58 10.11 -11.62
C SER A 95 9.30 9.50 -11.08
N LEU A 96 8.25 10.28 -10.81
CA LEU A 96 7.02 9.80 -10.17
C LEU A 96 6.37 8.67 -10.97
N SER A 97 6.33 8.80 -12.31
CA SER A 97 5.83 7.75 -13.19
C SER A 97 6.59 6.41 -13.10
N LYS A 98 7.87 6.44 -12.70
CA LYS A 98 8.74 5.26 -12.61
C LYS A 98 9.03 4.81 -11.19
N ASP A 99 8.98 5.70 -10.22
CA ASP A 99 9.55 5.45 -8.89
C ASP A 99 8.45 5.31 -7.83
N LEU A 100 7.18 5.62 -8.13
CA LEU A 100 6.09 5.53 -7.16
C LEU A 100 5.89 4.12 -6.60
N PHE A 101 5.77 3.11 -7.48
CA PHE A 101 5.63 1.73 -7.05
C PHE A 101 6.87 1.26 -6.28
N LYS A 102 8.06 1.69 -6.70
CA LYS A 102 9.29 1.41 -5.98
C LYS A 102 9.24 1.96 -4.56
N ALA A 103 8.87 3.22 -4.39
CA ALA A 103 8.74 3.87 -3.09
C ALA A 103 7.69 3.18 -2.21
N ILE A 104 6.54 2.82 -2.78
CA ILE A 104 5.50 2.04 -2.08
C ILE A 104 6.05 0.69 -1.64
N GLY A 105 6.76 -0.03 -2.52
CA GLY A 105 7.36 -1.32 -2.16
C GLY A 105 8.43 -1.21 -1.09
N GLU A 106 9.26 -0.17 -1.11
CA GLU A 106 10.24 0.12 -0.06
C GLU A 106 9.56 0.42 1.28
N LYS A 107 8.48 1.22 1.28
CA LYS A 107 7.67 1.49 2.47
C LYS A 107 7.03 0.21 3.02
N VAL A 108 6.44 -0.62 2.17
CA VAL A 108 5.86 -1.93 2.53
C VAL A 108 6.91 -2.84 3.17
N LEU A 109 8.13 -2.90 2.61
CA LEU A 109 9.22 -3.70 3.19
C LEU A 109 9.62 -3.21 4.57
N ARG A 110 9.78 -1.89 4.76
CA ARG A 110 10.12 -1.31 6.07
C ARG A 110 9.03 -1.57 7.11
N GLU A 111 7.77 -1.42 6.74
CA GLU A 111 6.64 -1.68 7.63
C GLU A 111 6.52 -3.17 8.00
N ALA A 112 6.76 -4.06 7.04
CA ALA A 112 6.83 -5.50 7.29
C ALA A 112 7.99 -5.86 8.23
N ASP A 113 9.16 -5.27 8.01
CA ASP A 113 10.35 -5.42 8.85
C ASP A 113 10.08 -4.99 10.30
N ASP A 114 9.41 -3.86 10.49
CA ASP A 114 9.04 -3.35 11.81
C ASP A 114 7.97 -4.21 12.51
N PHE A 115 7.03 -4.78 11.76
CA PHE A 115 6.11 -5.78 12.30
C PHE A 115 6.87 -7.00 12.85
N LEU A 116 7.83 -7.51 12.07
CA LEU A 116 8.59 -8.69 12.43
C LEU A 116 9.49 -8.43 13.63
N LYS A 117 10.16 -7.26 13.72
CA LYS A 117 10.95 -6.88 14.89
C LYS A 117 10.13 -6.87 16.18
N SER A 118 8.89 -6.38 16.11
CA SER A 118 8.02 -6.26 17.28
C SER A 118 7.39 -7.59 17.72
N HIS A 119 7.24 -8.55 16.81
CA HIS A 119 6.52 -9.81 17.06
C HIS A 119 7.39 -11.07 17.01
N LEU A 120 8.63 -11.00 16.52
CA LEU A 120 9.59 -12.11 16.50
C LEU A 120 10.77 -11.81 17.42
N LEU A 121 10.81 -12.48 18.58
CA LEU A 121 11.88 -12.38 19.59
C LEU A 121 13.29 -12.77 19.08
N ALA A 122 13.41 -13.35 17.87
CA ALA A 122 14.67 -13.76 17.24
C ALA A 122 14.76 -13.30 15.77
N TYR A 123 14.28 -12.08 15.50
CA TYR A 123 14.34 -11.47 14.18
C TYR A 123 15.79 -11.19 13.74
N GLU A 124 16.11 -11.46 12.47
CA GLU A 124 17.40 -11.09 11.88
C GLU A 124 17.15 -10.09 10.72
N PRO A 125 17.74 -8.89 10.75
CA PRO A 125 17.40 -7.79 9.85
C PRO A 125 17.75 -8.00 8.36
N TYR A 126 18.37 -9.13 8.00
CA TYR A 126 18.74 -9.46 6.62
C TYR A 126 17.73 -10.38 5.91
N PHE A 127 16.57 -10.69 6.50
CA PHE A 127 15.55 -11.48 5.81
C PHE A 127 14.83 -10.70 4.73
N LEU A 128 14.65 -9.40 4.88
CA LEU A 128 14.04 -8.52 3.90
C LEU A 128 15.13 -7.65 3.28
N THR A 129 15.76 -8.14 2.21
CA THR A 129 16.68 -7.34 1.40
C THR A 129 15.93 -6.67 0.25
N HIS A 130 16.24 -5.40 0.03
CA HIS A 130 15.47 -4.49 -0.80
C HIS A 130 15.89 -4.62 -2.28
N SER A 131 15.04 -5.21 -3.10
CA SER A 131 14.87 -4.70 -4.46
C SER A 131 13.41 -4.82 -4.86
N VAL A 132 12.82 -3.68 -5.18
CA VAL A 132 11.53 -3.58 -5.84
C VAL A 132 11.84 -3.36 -7.31
N GLU A 133 11.53 -4.35 -8.14
CA GLU A 133 11.66 -4.22 -9.60
C GLU A 133 10.30 -3.91 -10.20
N LEU A 134 10.26 -2.84 -11.00
CA LEU A 134 9.14 -2.57 -11.90
C LEU A 134 9.46 -3.23 -13.23
N ARG A 135 8.69 -4.25 -13.60
CA ARG A 135 8.83 -4.84 -14.92
C ARG A 135 8.13 -3.94 -15.94
N SER A 136 8.73 -3.75 -17.09
CA SER A 136 8.22 -2.87 -18.15
C SER A 136 6.87 -3.30 -18.73
N ASP A 137 6.48 -4.55 -18.49
CA ASP A 137 5.25 -5.21 -18.95
C ASP A 137 4.22 -5.41 -17.82
N GLU A 138 4.61 -5.28 -16.55
CA GLU A 138 3.73 -5.47 -15.40
C GLU A 138 3.99 -4.40 -14.34
N VAL A 139 2.96 -3.60 -14.09
CA VAL A 139 2.91 -2.70 -12.95
C VAL A 139 2.66 -3.55 -11.70
N GLY A 140 3.73 -4.03 -11.09
CA GLY A 140 3.69 -4.91 -9.93
C GLY A 140 4.93 -4.77 -9.06
N LEU A 141 4.79 -5.13 -7.77
CA LEU A 141 5.91 -5.21 -6.84
C LEU A 141 6.50 -6.62 -6.88
N VAL A 142 7.79 -6.71 -7.19
CA VAL A 142 8.58 -7.94 -7.04
C VAL A 142 9.51 -7.77 -5.86
N PHE A 143 9.44 -8.69 -4.89
CA PHE A 143 10.35 -8.72 -3.75
C PHE A 143 11.40 -9.82 -3.94
N PHE A 144 12.68 -9.45 -3.82
CA PHE A 144 13.78 -10.42 -3.87
C PHE A 144 14.22 -10.81 -2.46
N MET A 145 14.34 -12.11 -2.21
CA MET A 145 14.70 -12.64 -0.89
C MET A 145 15.67 -13.81 -1.02
N GLU A 146 16.93 -13.57 -0.65
CA GLU A 146 18.02 -14.55 -0.77
C GLU A 146 17.78 -15.82 0.07
N LYS A 147 17.21 -15.67 1.27
CA LYS A 147 16.93 -16.77 2.22
C LYS A 147 15.44 -17.07 2.39
N LYS A 148 14.67 -16.98 1.29
CA LYS A 148 13.20 -17.16 1.26
C LYS A 148 12.71 -18.36 2.08
N ASN A 149 13.25 -19.54 1.85
CA ASN A 149 12.78 -20.76 2.53
C ASN A 149 13.04 -20.75 4.04
N ILE A 150 14.13 -20.14 4.50
CA ILE A 150 14.43 -20.01 5.93
C ILE A 150 13.48 -19.01 6.58
N PHE A 151 13.24 -17.89 5.91
CA PHE A 151 12.29 -16.87 6.34
C PHE A 151 10.88 -17.44 6.50
N LEU A 152 10.36 -18.13 5.47
CA LEU A 152 9.04 -18.76 5.51
C LEU A 152 8.91 -19.76 6.66
N LYS A 153 9.95 -20.56 6.93
CA LYS A 153 10.01 -21.47 8.09
C LYS A 153 9.95 -20.74 9.44
N LYS A 154 10.60 -19.59 9.57
CA LYS A 154 10.51 -18.78 10.80
C LYS A 154 9.09 -18.25 11.02
N LEU A 155 8.37 -17.93 9.93
CA LEU A 155 7.00 -17.44 9.99
C LEU A 155 5.96 -18.51 10.35
N GLU A 156 6.25 -19.81 10.19
CA GLU A 156 5.37 -20.90 10.66
C GLU A 156 5.08 -20.82 12.18
N LYS A 157 5.93 -20.13 12.94
CA LYS A 157 5.72 -19.88 14.37
C LYS A 157 4.63 -18.83 14.65
N LEU A 158 4.23 -18.04 13.66
CA LEU A 158 3.18 -17.03 13.79
C LEU A 158 1.81 -17.65 13.51
N ASN A 159 0.86 -17.36 14.38
CA ASN A 159 -0.54 -17.74 14.20
C ASN A 159 -1.29 -16.67 13.40
N PHE A 160 -1.20 -16.71 12.07
CA PHE A 160 -1.85 -15.71 11.19
C PHE A 160 -3.36 -15.60 11.41
N ASN A 161 -4.06 -16.69 11.77
CA ASN A 161 -5.49 -16.64 12.07
C ASN A 161 -5.81 -15.79 13.31
N GLU A 162 -4.93 -15.80 14.30
CA GLU A 162 -5.07 -14.95 15.49
C GLU A 162 -4.65 -13.51 15.19
N LEU A 163 -3.58 -13.32 14.43
CA LEU A 163 -3.12 -11.99 14.02
C LEU A 163 -4.17 -11.29 13.14
N ASP A 164 -4.82 -11.98 12.21
CA ASP A 164 -5.92 -11.45 11.40
C ASP A 164 -7.08 -10.95 12.30
N LYS A 165 -7.48 -11.73 13.32
CA LYS A 165 -8.54 -11.33 14.26
C LYS A 165 -8.17 -10.09 15.07
N ARG A 166 -6.93 -10.02 15.55
CA ARG A 166 -6.42 -8.88 16.33
C ARG A 166 -6.31 -7.63 15.46
N ALA A 167 -5.84 -7.79 14.22
CA ALA A 167 -5.78 -6.69 13.25
C ALA A 167 -7.16 -6.08 13.02
N GLU A 168 -8.20 -6.90 12.86
CA GLU A 168 -9.57 -6.42 12.61
C GLU A 168 -10.23 -5.74 13.82
N LYS A 169 -9.92 -6.17 15.05
CA LYS A 169 -10.73 -5.79 16.22
C LYS A 169 -10.00 -5.01 17.31
N GLU A 170 -8.68 -5.11 17.39
CA GLU A 170 -7.92 -4.69 18.57
C GLU A 170 -6.80 -3.71 18.26
N TRP A 171 -6.13 -3.87 17.12
CA TRP A 171 -4.97 -3.06 16.80
C TRP A 171 -5.34 -1.65 16.35
N ALA A 172 -4.58 -0.69 16.86
CA ALA A 172 -4.51 0.65 16.31
C ALA A 172 -4.02 0.61 14.86
N ASP A 173 -4.41 1.61 14.07
CA ASP A 173 -4.15 1.69 12.63
C ASP A 173 -2.67 1.47 12.28
N ASN A 174 -1.76 1.99 13.10
CA ASN A 174 -0.32 1.86 12.91
C ASN A 174 0.12 0.39 12.97
N ALA A 175 -0.27 -0.36 14.01
CA ALA A 175 0.09 -1.77 14.15
C ALA A 175 -0.58 -2.64 13.08
N ARG A 176 -1.82 -2.27 12.70
CA ARG A 176 -2.56 -2.88 11.60
C ARG A 176 -1.83 -2.68 10.26
N ALA A 177 -1.34 -1.48 9.97
CA ALA A 177 -0.59 -1.17 8.76
C ALA A 177 0.67 -2.04 8.63
N LEU A 178 1.48 -2.14 9.70
CA LEU A 178 2.68 -2.98 9.72
C LEU A 178 2.37 -4.45 9.37
N TYR A 179 1.27 -4.98 9.92
CA TYR A 179 0.83 -6.35 9.65
C TYR A 179 0.39 -6.58 8.20
N PHE A 180 -0.41 -5.68 7.62
CA PHE A 180 -0.86 -5.85 6.24
C PHE A 180 0.27 -5.65 5.24
N SER A 181 1.26 -4.82 5.56
CA SER A 181 2.51 -4.73 4.78
C SER A 181 3.26 -6.06 4.78
N LEU A 182 3.36 -6.76 5.92
CA LEU A 182 3.89 -8.14 5.93
C LEU A 182 3.05 -9.09 5.07
N LYS A 183 1.71 -9.04 5.14
CA LYS A 183 0.84 -9.90 4.31
C LYS A 183 1.03 -9.64 2.82
N CYS A 184 1.19 -8.38 2.42
CA CYS A 184 1.48 -8.01 1.05
C CYS A 184 2.79 -8.66 0.58
N VAL A 185 3.88 -8.52 1.34
CA VAL A 185 5.15 -9.18 1.02
C VAL A 185 4.96 -10.70 0.87
N LEU A 186 4.24 -11.36 1.77
CA LEU A 186 4.01 -12.81 1.70
C LEU A 186 3.19 -13.25 0.49
N ASN A 187 2.22 -12.45 0.05
CA ASN A 187 1.43 -12.74 -1.15
C ASN A 187 2.28 -12.68 -2.41
N HIS A 188 3.22 -11.73 -2.48
CA HIS A 188 4.13 -11.55 -3.60
C HIS A 188 5.38 -12.45 -3.55
N LEU A 189 5.56 -13.19 -2.45
CA LEU A 189 6.59 -14.23 -2.32
C LEU A 189 6.06 -15.64 -2.62
N LYS A 190 4.79 -15.87 -2.89
CA LYS A 190 4.28 -17.22 -3.24
C LYS A 190 4.53 -17.51 -4.71
#